data_AF-A0A7I9VL72-F1
#
_entry.id   AF-A0A7I9VL72-F1
#
_cell.length_a   1.000
_cell.length_b   1.000
_cell.length_c   1.000
_cell.angle_alpha   90.00
_cell.angle_beta   90.00
_cell.angle_gamma   90.00
#
_symmetry.space_group_name_H-M   'P 1'
#
loop_
_entity.id
_entity.type
_entity.pdbx_description
1 polymer ?
#
loop_
_entity_poly.entity_id
_entity_poly.type
_entity_poly.pdbx_seq_one_letter_code
_entity_poly.pdbx_strand_id
1 'polypeptide(L)'
;MDDAPACGVAGPLAIVPVMVTNSKSPSPIREARLARRWSQMELAVRAGLGMVTVCNAEKFPGSATERTIFRCAAALGVTPASLVPTRATTTEPIASASPTATPALPIEPE
;
A
#
# COMPACT_ATOMS: atom_id res chain seq x y z
N MET A 1 10.23 -34.85 -41.01
CA MET A 1 10.70 -34.05 -39.86
C MET A 1 9.77 -32.86 -39.83
N ASP A 2 8.64 -33.16 -39.23
CA ASP A 2 7.35 -32.51 -39.40
C ASP A 2 7.16 -31.41 -38.37
N ASP A 3 6.52 -30.33 -38.84
CA ASP A 3 5.67 -29.37 -38.12
C ASP A 3 5.97 -29.05 -36.65
N ALA A 4 6.48 -27.82 -36.42
CA ALA A 4 6.40 -27.14 -35.14
C ALA A 4 5.07 -26.35 -35.05
N PRO A 5 4.24 -26.55 -34.01
CA PRO A 5 2.98 -25.83 -33.90
C PRO A 5 3.17 -24.36 -33.53
N ALA A 6 2.47 -23.50 -34.27
CA ALA A 6 2.35 -22.07 -34.05
C ALA A 6 1.94 -21.73 -32.61
N CYS A 7 2.75 -20.91 -31.93
CA CYS A 7 2.36 -20.24 -30.69
C CYS A 7 1.18 -19.30 -30.97
N GLY A 8 0.00 -19.72 -30.52
CA GLY A 8 -1.25 -18.99 -30.64
C GLY A 8 -1.20 -17.59 -30.06
N VAL A 9 -1.87 -16.70 -30.78
CA VAL A 9 -2.05 -15.28 -30.54
C VAL A 9 -2.78 -15.07 -29.20
N ALA A 10 -2.09 -14.52 -28.20
CA ALA A 10 -2.73 -14.05 -26.97
C ALA A 10 -3.43 -12.72 -27.28
N GLY A 11 -4.74 -12.79 -27.59
CA GLY A 11 -5.58 -11.61 -27.72
C GLY A 11 -5.62 -10.79 -26.42
N PRO A 12 -5.89 -9.47 -26.49
CA PRO A 12 -5.97 -8.64 -25.30
C PRO A 12 -7.19 -9.06 -24.47
N LEU A 13 -6.95 -9.67 -23.31
CA LEU A 13 -7.98 -9.88 -22.30
C LEU A 13 -8.44 -8.49 -21.83
N ALA A 14 -9.59 -8.06 -22.36
CA ALA A 14 -10.31 -6.89 -21.88
C ALA A 14 -10.59 -7.08 -20.38
N ILE A 15 -9.91 -6.29 -19.55
CA ILE A 15 -10.12 -6.25 -18.12
C ILE A 15 -11.47 -5.57 -17.90
N VAL A 16 -12.50 -6.38 -17.68
CA VAL A 16 -13.79 -5.90 -17.15
C VAL A 16 -13.57 -5.45 -15.70
N PRO A 17 -13.90 -4.20 -15.33
CA PRO A 17 -13.88 -3.79 -13.94
C PRO A 17 -15.03 -4.49 -13.21
N VAL A 18 -14.72 -5.57 -12.49
CA VAL A 18 -15.65 -6.14 -11.51
C VAL A 18 -15.78 -5.14 -10.35
N MET A 19 -16.94 -4.50 -10.25
CA MET A 19 -17.35 -3.76 -9.06
C MET A 19 -17.54 -4.74 -7.90
N VAL A 20 -16.47 -4.98 -7.13
CA VAL A 20 -16.57 -5.71 -5.86
C VAL A 20 -17.06 -4.75 -4.78
N THR A 21 -18.34 -4.86 -4.42
CA THR A 21 -18.95 -4.22 -3.26
C THR A 21 -18.60 -5.03 -2.00
N ASN A 22 -17.47 -4.71 -1.36
CA ASN A 22 -17.26 -5.11 0.04
C ASN A 22 -16.65 -3.94 0.81
N SER A 23 -17.39 -3.45 1.80
CA SER A 23 -17.25 -2.19 2.53
C SER A 23 -16.05 -2.13 3.48
N LYS A 24 -14.95 -2.82 3.17
CA LYS A 24 -13.72 -2.80 3.94
C LYS A 24 -12.64 -2.13 3.10
N SER A 25 -12.12 -1.01 3.61
CA SER A 25 -11.05 -0.25 2.96
C SER A 25 -9.97 -1.21 2.41
N PRO A 26 -9.60 -1.07 1.12
CA PRO A 26 -8.60 -1.94 0.53
C PRO A 26 -7.31 -1.85 1.34
N SER A 27 -6.64 -2.99 1.57
CA SER A 27 -5.37 -2.99 2.28
C SER A 27 -4.31 -2.23 1.47
N PRO A 28 -3.34 -1.58 2.14
CA PRO A 28 -2.29 -0.84 1.45
C PRO A 28 -1.45 -1.74 0.51
N ILE A 29 -1.32 -3.03 0.83
CA ILE A 29 -0.68 -4.03 -0.04
C ILE A 29 -1.47 -4.20 -1.35
N ARG A 30 -2.80 -4.30 -1.25
CA ARG A 30 -3.68 -4.43 -2.42
C ARG A 30 -3.63 -3.17 -3.28
N GLU A 31 -3.66 -1.99 -2.67
CA GLU A 31 -3.56 -0.72 -3.40
C GLU A 31 -2.23 -0.61 -4.16
N ALA A 32 -1.11 -0.85 -3.49
CA ALA A 32 0.22 -0.81 -4.11
C ALA A 32 0.36 -1.84 -5.24
N ARG A 33 -0.22 -3.04 -5.08
CA ARG A 33 -0.25 -4.06 -6.13
C ARG A 33 -1.05 -3.61 -7.36
N LEU A 34 -2.25 -3.06 -7.14
CA LEU A 34 -3.12 -2.59 -8.21
C LEU A 34 -2.52 -1.38 -8.94
N ALA A 35 -1.83 -0.49 -8.23
CA ALA A 35 -1.11 0.63 -8.84
C ALA A 35 -0.03 0.15 -9.83
N ARG A 36 0.58 -1.01 -9.57
CA ARG A 36 1.53 -1.67 -10.48
C ARG A 36 0.87 -2.58 -11.54
N ARG A 37 -0.46 -2.70 -11.53
CA ARG A 37 -1.23 -3.62 -12.37
C ARG A 37 -0.79 -5.08 -12.24
N TRP A 38 -0.32 -5.49 -11.07
CA TRP A 38 0.09 -6.86 -10.81
C TRP A 38 -1.07 -7.72 -10.31
N SER A 39 -1.10 -8.97 -10.72
CA SER A 39 -1.91 -10.00 -10.08
C SER A 39 -1.33 -10.41 -8.72
N GLN A 40 -2.15 -11.03 -7.87
CA GLN A 40 -1.67 -11.57 -6.59
C GLN A 40 -0.56 -12.62 -6.79
N MET A 41 -0.66 -13.43 -7.85
CA MET A 41 0.35 -14.43 -8.19
C MET A 41 1.68 -13.78 -8.56
N GLU A 42 1.66 -12.72 -9.37
CA GLU A 42 2.89 -11.98 -9.71
C GLU A 42 3.54 -11.36 -8.48
N LEU A 43 2.75 -10.78 -7.57
CA LEU A 43 3.29 -10.27 -6.30
C LEU A 43 3.90 -11.40 -5.47
N ALA A 44 3.22 -12.55 -5.39
CA ALA A 44 3.72 -13.73 -4.67
C ALA A 44 5.07 -14.20 -5.23
N VAL A 45 5.18 -14.35 -6.55
CA VAL A 45 6.43 -14.74 -7.22
C VAL A 45 7.53 -13.71 -6.98
N ARG A 46 7.25 -12.42 -7.20
CA ARG A 46 8.26 -11.34 -7.01
C ARG A 46 8.71 -11.18 -5.56
N ALA A 47 7.79 -11.36 -4.60
CA ALA A 47 8.12 -11.33 -3.18
C ALA A 47 8.71 -12.65 -2.67
N GLY A 48 8.69 -13.71 -3.47
CA GLY A 48 9.05 -15.08 -3.08
C GLY A 48 8.17 -15.64 -1.94
N LEU A 49 6.91 -15.25 -1.94
CA LEU A 49 5.88 -15.67 -0.97
C LEU A 49 4.90 -16.65 -1.63
N GLY A 50 4.13 -17.38 -0.82
CA GLY A 50 3.02 -18.18 -1.30
C GLY A 50 1.81 -17.32 -1.64
N MET A 51 1.02 -17.75 -2.64
CA MET A 51 -0.23 -17.08 -3.04
C MET A 51 -1.20 -16.91 -1.86
N VAL A 52 -1.32 -17.93 -1.00
CA VAL A 52 -2.17 -17.89 0.21
C VAL A 52 -1.69 -16.83 1.18
N THR A 53 -0.37 -16.68 1.35
CA THR A 53 0.22 -15.64 2.20
C THR A 53 -0.12 -14.25 1.71
N VAL A 54 -0.03 -14.00 0.39
CA VAL A 54 -0.39 -12.71 -0.21
C VAL A 54 -1.90 -12.45 -0.07
N CYS A 55 -2.75 -13.44 -0.34
CA CYS A 55 -4.19 -13.31 -0.18
C CYS A 55 -4.57 -12.98 1.27
N ASN A 56 -3.98 -13.67 2.25
CA ASN A 56 -4.20 -13.40 3.67
C ASN A 56 -3.67 -12.03 4.08
N ALA A 57 -2.50 -11.61 3.61
CA ALA A 57 -1.96 -10.28 3.87
C ALA A 57 -2.86 -9.17 3.30
N GLU A 58 -3.46 -9.38 2.13
CA GLU A 58 -4.39 -8.44 1.53
C GLU A 58 -5.75 -8.39 2.25
N LYS A 59 -6.23 -9.52 2.74
CA LYS A 59 -7.54 -9.66 3.41
C LYS A 59 -7.49 -9.27 4.89
N PHE A 60 -6.37 -9.53 5.55
CA PHE A 60 -6.14 -9.32 6.97
C PHE A 60 -4.84 -8.52 7.17
N PRO A 61 -4.84 -7.19 6.91
CA PRO A 61 -3.62 -6.39 6.91
C PRO A 61 -2.91 -6.31 8.28
N GLY A 62 -3.58 -6.62 9.39
CA GLY A 62 -2.98 -6.73 10.72
C GLY A 62 -2.41 -8.12 11.07
N SER A 63 -2.57 -9.12 10.20
CA SER A 63 -2.11 -10.50 10.41
C SER A 63 -0.79 -10.80 9.69
N ALA A 64 -0.38 -9.94 8.75
CA ALA A 64 0.87 -10.10 8.04
C ALA A 64 2.06 -9.94 9.00
N THR A 65 2.95 -10.93 9.02
CA THR A 65 4.20 -10.83 9.78
C THR A 65 5.09 -9.73 9.21
N GLU A 66 5.95 -9.15 10.04
CA GLU A 66 6.94 -8.16 9.61
C GLU A 66 7.74 -8.63 8.39
N ARG A 67 8.22 -9.88 8.41
CA ARG A 67 8.90 -10.51 7.26
C ARG A 67 8.06 -10.48 5.97
N THR A 68 6.76 -10.72 6.07
CA THR A 68 5.85 -10.67 4.91
C THR A 68 5.75 -9.24 4.38
N ILE A 69 5.60 -8.27 5.27
CA ILE A 69 5.52 -6.84 4.92
C ILE A 69 6.80 -6.40 4.21
N PHE A 70 7.98 -6.74 4.75
CA PHE A 70 9.27 -6.41 4.13
C PHE A 70 9.43 -7.01 2.72
N ARG A 71 9.03 -8.28 2.52
CA ARG A 71 9.13 -8.94 1.21
C ARG A 71 8.17 -8.34 0.20
N CYS A 72 6.94 -8.03 0.62
CA CYS A 72 5.98 -7.32 -0.22
C CYS A 72 6.49 -5.91 -0.55
N ALA A 73 7.02 -5.16 0.42
CA ALA A 73 7.57 -3.81 0.23
C ALA A 73 8.74 -3.81 -0.76
N ALA A 74 9.67 -4.75 -0.61
CA ALA A 74 10.79 -4.92 -1.54
C ALA A 74 10.32 -5.24 -2.96
N ALA A 75 9.34 -6.14 -3.12
CA ALA A 75 8.78 -6.47 -4.43
C ALA A 75 8.02 -5.29 -5.06
N LEU A 76 7.28 -4.53 -4.25
CA LEU A 76 6.49 -3.39 -4.66
C LEU A 76 7.32 -2.09 -4.75
N GLY A 77 8.61 -2.12 -4.40
CA GLY A 77 9.48 -0.94 -4.41
C GLY A 77 8.95 0.22 -3.56
N VAL A 78 8.28 -0.09 -2.44
CA VAL A 78 7.76 0.90 -1.48
C VAL A 78 8.40 0.69 -0.12
N THR A 79 8.23 1.63 0.79
CA THR A 79 8.72 1.47 2.17
C THR A 79 7.81 0.51 2.94
N PRO A 80 8.33 -0.32 3.85
CA PRO A 80 7.49 -1.23 4.65
C PRO A 80 6.48 -0.46 5.50
N ALA A 81 6.83 0.74 5.96
CA ALA A 81 5.95 1.63 6.72
C ALA A 81 4.67 2.02 5.94
N SER A 82 4.73 2.15 4.61
CA SER A 82 3.55 2.47 3.80
C SER A 82 2.58 1.28 3.65
N LEU A 83 3.03 0.06 3.99
CA LEU A 83 2.22 -1.15 3.93
C LEU A 83 1.62 -1.53 5.30
N VAL A 84 2.00 -0.82 6.37
CA VAL A 84 1.38 -1.00 7.68
C VAL A 84 0.05 -0.24 7.68
N PRO A 85 -1.08 -0.88 8.04
CA PRO A 85 -2.34 -0.19 8.15
C PRO A 85 -2.23 0.91 9.22
N THR A 86 -2.32 2.16 8.81
CA THR A 86 -2.42 3.30 9.73
C THR A 86 -3.72 3.17 10.49
N ARG A 87 -3.61 2.85 11.79
CA ARG A 87 -4.74 3.05 12.70
C ARG A 87 -5.01 4.54 12.66
N ALA A 88 -6.19 4.95 12.20
CA ALA A 88 -6.59 6.35 12.16
C ALA A 88 -6.55 6.91 13.59
N THR A 89 -5.39 7.39 14.02
CA THR A 89 -5.30 8.37 15.07
C THR A 89 -5.80 9.64 14.42
N THR A 90 -7.04 9.99 14.73
CA THR A 90 -7.56 11.35 14.55
C THR A 90 -6.65 12.29 15.33
N THR A 91 -5.51 12.62 14.75
CA THR A 91 -4.72 13.78 15.14
C THR A 91 -5.35 14.91 14.37
N GLU A 92 -6.41 15.46 14.96
CA GLU A 92 -6.82 16.84 14.67
C GLU A 92 -5.54 17.69 14.71
N PRO A 93 -5.24 18.48 13.67
CA PRO A 93 -4.18 19.47 13.75
C PRO A 93 -4.64 20.52 14.76
N ILE A 94 -4.32 20.31 16.04
CA ILE A 94 -4.33 21.39 17.01
C ILE A 94 -3.44 22.47 16.41
N ALA A 95 -4.12 23.55 16.07
CA ALA A 95 -3.63 24.65 15.30
C ALA A 95 -2.22 25.03 15.74
N SER A 96 -1.35 25.11 14.73
CA SER A 96 -0.49 26.26 14.46
C SER A 96 -0.86 27.50 15.29
N ALA A 97 -0.41 27.56 16.53
CA ALA A 97 -0.27 28.79 17.28
C ALA A 97 1.23 29.03 17.40
N SER A 98 1.77 29.77 16.43
CA SER A 98 3.01 30.50 16.58
C SER A 98 2.96 31.32 17.88
N PRO A 99 3.92 31.19 18.81
CA PRO A 99 4.15 32.25 19.77
C PRO A 99 4.82 33.42 19.02
N THR A 100 4.00 34.28 18.42
CA THR A 100 4.43 35.56 17.85
C THR A 100 4.98 36.44 18.97
N ALA A 101 6.28 36.69 18.85
CA ALA A 101 7.05 37.85 19.29
C ALA A 101 6.37 38.96 20.13
N THR A 102 6.98 39.22 21.28
CA THR A 102 7.37 40.53 21.87
C THR A 102 6.71 41.80 21.32
N PRO A 103 6.19 42.65 22.22
CA PRO A 103 6.76 43.99 22.31
C PRO A 103 7.20 44.36 23.73
N ALA A 104 8.36 45.01 23.79
CA ALA A 104 8.91 45.66 24.96
C ALA A 104 7.97 46.76 25.49
N LEU A 105 7.88 46.90 26.81
CA LEU A 105 7.50 48.16 27.46
C LEU A 105 8.64 48.59 28.40
N PRO A 106 8.97 49.90 28.45
CA PRO A 106 10.12 50.42 29.18
C PRO A 106 9.81 50.68 30.66
N ILE A 107 10.90 50.68 31.43
CA ILE A 107 11.10 51.03 32.84
C ILE A 107 10.50 52.40 33.22
N GLU A 108 9.79 52.50 34.35
CA GLU A 108 9.68 53.73 35.17
C GLU A 108 9.78 53.36 36.67
N PRO A 109 10.78 53.86 37.43
CA PRO A 109 10.87 53.70 38.88
C PRO A 109 10.37 54.94 39.64
N GLU A 110 9.67 54.75 40.76
CA GLU A 110 9.59 55.69 41.88
C GLU A 110 10.14 55.03 43.15
#